data_AF-R0KXP9-F1
#
_entry.id   AF-R0KXP9-F1
#
_cell.length_a   1.000
_cell.length_b   1.000
_cell.length_c   1.000
_cell.angle_alpha   90.00
_cell.angle_beta   90.00
_cell.angle_gamma   90.00
#
_symmetry.space_group_name_H-M   'P 1'
#
loop_
_entity.id
_entity.type
_entity.pdbx_description
1 polymer ?
#
loop_
_entity_poly.entity_id
_entity_poly.type
_entity_poly.pdbx_seq_one_letter_code
_entity_poly.pdbx_strand_id
1 'polypeptide(L)'
;MNLEMSRIYKDIIEEVMNKLENEGEAFNISRSVIFDLQNGWAQKIRASAEAKNENVYEHGVYRGFNSYVDIKNPEDENYDSDDYELLEEEEGSNFLMCLYVKVHRTRTKYKCSFKQGFINIGNVDFAFSNAQGELDW
;
A
#
# COMPACT_ATOMS: atom_id res chain seq x y z
N MET A 1 2.07 -16.21 -4.21
CA MET A 1 1.29 -15.00 -4.57
C MET A 1 -0.21 -15.31 -4.43
N ASN A 2 -0.96 -14.47 -3.72
CA ASN A 2 -2.42 -14.60 -3.59
C ASN A 2 -3.06 -14.41 -4.99
N LEU A 3 -3.84 -15.41 -5.46
CA LEU A 3 -4.46 -15.40 -6.79
C LEU A 3 -5.40 -14.21 -7.01
N GLU A 4 -6.05 -13.71 -5.95
CA GLU A 4 -6.92 -12.54 -6.02
C GLU A 4 -6.10 -11.28 -6.30
N MET A 5 -5.01 -11.08 -5.57
CA MET A 5 -4.10 -9.95 -5.78
C MET A 5 -3.44 -9.98 -7.16
N SER A 6 -3.06 -11.17 -7.65
CA SER A 6 -2.53 -11.31 -9.02
C SER A 6 -3.50 -10.78 -10.08
N ARG A 7 -4.80 -11.05 -9.91
CA ARG A 7 -5.84 -10.57 -10.84
C ARG A 7 -5.98 -9.06 -10.73
N ILE A 8 -6.10 -8.52 -9.52
CA ILE A 8 -6.25 -7.08 -9.30
C ILE A 8 -5.08 -6.30 -9.90
N TYR A 9 -3.83 -6.75 -9.69
CA TYR A 9 -2.67 -6.10 -10.29
C TYR A 9 -2.70 -6.16 -11.82
N LYS A 10 -3.11 -7.30 -12.39
CA LYS A 10 -3.24 -7.43 -13.84
C LYS A 10 -4.31 -6.49 -14.40
N ASP A 11 -5.48 -6.44 -13.76
CA ASP A 11 -6.61 -5.60 -14.19
C ASP A 11 -6.22 -4.11 -14.15
N ILE A 12 -5.50 -3.67 -13.10
CA ILE A 12 -5.00 -2.29 -12.99
C ILE A 12 -3.99 -1.98 -14.11
N ILE A 13 -3.05 -2.89 -14.38
CA ILE A 13 -2.08 -2.71 -15.47
C ILE A 13 -2.81 -2.57 -16.80
N GLU A 14 -3.75 -3.47 -17.09
CA GLU A 14 -4.53 -3.44 -18.34
C GLU A 14 -5.36 -2.15 -18.46
N GLU A 15 -5.98 -1.68 -17.38
CA GLU A 15 -6.71 -0.41 -17.39
C GLU A 15 -5.79 0.77 -17.72
N VAL A 16 -4.60 0.84 -17.12
CA VAL A 16 -3.61 1.88 -17.40
C VAL A 16 -3.12 1.81 -18.85
N MET A 17 -2.81 0.61 -19.37
CA MET A 17 -2.39 0.45 -20.76
C MET A 17 -3.50 0.89 -21.73
N ASN A 18 -4.74 0.47 -21.48
CA ASN A 18 -5.89 0.86 -22.31
C ASN A 18 -6.09 2.40 -22.32
N LYS A 19 -5.92 3.07 -21.17
CA LYS A 19 -5.99 4.54 -21.12
C LYS A 19 -4.85 5.19 -21.91
N LEU A 20 -3.63 4.69 -21.77
CA LEU A 20 -2.47 5.20 -22.51
C LEU A 20 -2.58 4.94 -24.02
N GLU A 21 -3.20 3.85 -24.45
CA GLU A 21 -3.45 3.60 -25.87
C GLU A 21 -4.48 4.56 -26.46
N ASN A 22 -5.49 4.94 -25.68
CA ASN A 22 -6.55 5.86 -26.12
C ASN A 22 -6.13 7.33 -26.07
N GLU A 23 -5.36 7.74 -25.06
CA GLU A 23 -5.03 9.14 -24.79
C GLU A 23 -3.56 9.49 -25.12
N GLY A 24 -2.67 8.49 -25.16
CA GLY A 24 -1.23 8.69 -25.30
C GLY A 24 -0.79 9.24 -26.66
N GLU A 25 -1.58 9.03 -27.72
CA GLU A 25 -1.29 9.61 -29.04
C GLU A 25 -1.26 11.15 -28.98
N ALA A 26 -2.12 11.77 -28.16
CA ALA A 26 -2.14 13.22 -27.98
C ALA A 26 -0.85 13.75 -27.31
N PHE A 27 -0.13 12.88 -26.61
CA PHE A 27 1.13 13.18 -25.93
C PHE A 27 2.37 12.66 -26.67
N ASN A 28 2.22 12.18 -27.92
CA ASN A 28 3.27 11.52 -28.70
C ASN A 28 3.89 10.28 -28.00
N ILE A 29 3.10 9.55 -27.22
CA ILE A 29 3.52 8.30 -26.60
C ILE A 29 3.35 7.17 -27.63
N SER A 30 4.44 6.50 -28.01
CA SER A 30 4.39 5.40 -28.97
C SER A 30 3.93 4.09 -28.32
N ARG A 31 3.32 3.21 -29.12
CA ARG A 31 2.91 1.87 -28.67
C ARG A 31 4.07 1.02 -28.14
N SER A 32 5.28 1.23 -28.65
CA SER A 32 6.48 0.54 -28.14
C SER A 32 6.78 0.92 -26.69
N VAL A 33 6.63 2.21 -26.33
CA VAL A 33 6.85 2.69 -24.96
C VAL A 33 5.79 2.12 -24.01
N ILE A 34 4.54 2.05 -24.45
CA ILE A 34 3.44 1.44 -23.67
C ILE A 34 3.73 -0.05 -23.43
N PHE A 35 4.18 -0.77 -24.46
CA PHE A 35 4.55 -2.18 -24.34
C PHE A 35 5.74 -2.39 -23.38
N ASP A 36 6.78 -1.56 -23.47
CA ASP A 36 7.94 -1.63 -22.58
C ASP A 36 7.53 -1.34 -21.12
N LEU A 37 6.64 -0.36 -20.91
CA LEU A 37 6.07 -0.05 -19.60
C LEU A 37 5.28 -1.24 -19.03
N GLN A 38 4.42 -1.86 -19.83
CA GLN A 38 3.63 -3.01 -19.43
C GLN A 38 4.52 -4.16 -18.97
N ASN A 39 5.53 -4.52 -19.77
CA ASN A 39 6.46 -5.61 -19.45
C ASN A 39 7.30 -5.29 -18.23
N GLY A 40 7.88 -4.08 -18.17
CA GLY A 40 8.71 -3.65 -17.05
C GLY A 40 7.93 -3.61 -15.74
N TRP A 41 6.68 -3.14 -15.76
CA TRP A 41 5.83 -3.10 -14.58
C TRP A 41 5.45 -4.50 -14.11
N ALA A 42 4.98 -5.37 -15.02
CA ALA A 42 4.64 -6.76 -14.67
C ALA A 42 5.83 -7.54 -14.10
N GLN A 43 7.03 -7.35 -14.66
CA GLN A 43 8.25 -7.95 -14.15
C GLN A 43 8.60 -7.46 -12.74
N LYS A 44 8.50 -6.16 -12.48
CA LYS A 44 8.77 -5.59 -11.15
C LYS A 44 7.79 -6.11 -10.08
N ILE A 45 6.50 -6.22 -10.39
CA ILE A 45 5.51 -6.82 -9.46
C ILE A 45 5.87 -8.27 -9.16
N ARG A 46 6.25 -9.05 -10.18
CA ARG A 46 6.64 -10.44 -10.00
C ARG A 46 7.89 -10.57 -9.12
N ALA A 47 8.93 -9.80 -9.41
CA ALA A 47 10.17 -9.80 -8.63
C ALA A 47 9.93 -9.40 -7.16
N SER A 48 9.11 -8.36 -6.93
CA SER A 48 8.72 -7.96 -5.57
C SER A 48 7.98 -9.08 -4.83
N ALA A 49 7.05 -9.77 -5.49
CA ALA A 49 6.33 -10.88 -4.88
C ALA A 49 7.20 -12.12 -4.61
N GLU A 50 8.25 -12.34 -5.40
CA GLU A 50 9.24 -13.40 -5.19
C GLU A 50 10.12 -13.08 -3.97
N ALA A 51 10.69 -11.86 -3.90
CA ALA A 51 11.49 -11.38 -2.77
C ALA A 51 10.71 -11.42 -1.43
N LYS A 52 9.41 -11.10 -1.46
CA LYS A 52 8.52 -11.19 -0.30
C LYS A 52 8.35 -12.63 0.21
N ASN A 53 8.34 -13.66 -0.66
CA ASN A 53 8.15 -15.05 -0.22
C ASN A 53 9.40 -15.62 0.45
N GLU A 54 10.60 -15.21 0.05
CA GLU A 54 11.85 -15.68 0.65
C GLU A 54 11.95 -15.25 2.13
N ASN A 55 11.53 -14.02 2.43
CA ASN A 55 11.52 -13.45 3.79
C ASN A 55 10.47 -14.07 4.74
N VAL A 56 9.43 -14.73 4.22
CA VAL A 56 8.37 -15.35 5.05
C VAL A 56 8.88 -16.62 5.76
N TYR A 57 9.89 -17.30 5.21
CA TYR A 57 10.38 -18.57 5.75
C TYR A 57 11.43 -18.42 6.86
N GLU A 58 12.05 -17.24 7.02
CA GLU A 58 13.16 -17.07 7.95
C GLU A 58 12.73 -16.57 9.35
N HIS A 59 11.61 -15.85 9.46
CA HIS A 59 11.24 -15.12 10.68
C HIS A 59 9.78 -15.32 11.11
N GLY A 60 9.35 -16.58 11.19
CA GLY A 60 7.99 -17.00 11.55
C GLY A 60 7.22 -16.04 12.45
N VAL A 61 6.06 -15.60 11.94
CA VAL A 61 4.92 -15.06 12.70
C VAL A 61 5.11 -13.62 13.27
N TYR A 62 4.52 -12.65 12.56
CA TYR A 62 4.08 -11.32 13.03
C TYR A 62 5.04 -10.50 13.91
N ARG A 63 6.09 -9.91 13.33
CA ARG A 63 6.85 -8.81 14.00
C ARG A 63 6.11 -7.47 14.02
N GLY A 64 4.91 -7.37 13.44
CA GLY A 64 4.22 -6.10 13.20
C GLY A 64 3.20 -5.64 14.25
N PHE A 65 2.92 -6.43 15.30
CA PHE A 65 1.85 -6.09 16.25
C PHE A 65 2.31 -5.29 17.47
N ASN A 66 3.58 -4.88 17.54
CA ASN A 66 4.08 -4.12 18.69
C ASN A 66 5.14 -3.08 18.30
N SER A 67 4.74 -2.04 17.56
CA SER A 67 5.40 -0.74 17.64
C SER A 67 4.42 0.24 18.28
N TYR A 68 4.22 0.11 19.59
CA TYR A 68 3.70 1.21 20.40
C TYR A 68 4.79 2.29 20.39
N VAL A 69 4.85 3.08 19.32
CA VAL A 69 5.68 4.29 19.30
C VAL A 69 4.94 5.28 20.17
N ASP A 70 5.48 5.48 21.37
CA ASP A 70 5.08 6.52 22.31
C ASP A 70 5.19 7.87 21.57
N ILE A 71 4.05 8.38 21.08
CA ILE A 71 3.96 9.74 20.54
C ILE A 71 4.17 10.65 21.75
N LYS A 72 5.41 11.11 21.91
CA LYS A 72 5.76 12.08 22.94
C LYS A 72 4.80 13.27 22.85
N ASN A 73 4.35 13.67 24.03
CA ASN A 73 3.45 14.78 24.36
C ASN A 73 3.70 16.02 23.46
N PRO A 74 2.66 16.61 22.83
CA PRO A 74 2.78 17.71 21.85
C PRO A 74 3.05 19.08 22.49
N GLU A 75 3.81 19.15 23.59
CA GLU A 75 4.17 20.41 24.24
C GLU A 75 5.58 20.93 23.87
N ASP A 76 6.34 20.23 23.02
CA ASP A 76 7.61 20.75 22.49
C ASP A 76 7.38 21.45 21.14
N GLU A 77 7.26 22.77 21.20
CA GLU A 77 7.14 23.69 20.07
C GLU A 77 8.43 23.74 19.22
N ASN A 78 8.41 23.13 18.03
CA ASN A 78 9.12 23.62 16.82
C ASN A 78 8.80 22.73 15.61
N TYR A 79 7.72 23.05 14.88
CA TYR A 79 7.52 22.53 13.53
C TYR A 79 7.94 23.60 12.53
N ASP A 80 9.25 23.70 12.31
CA ASP A 80 9.80 24.27 11.10
C ASP A 80 10.98 23.39 10.66
N SER A 81 10.68 22.41 9.82
CA SER A 81 11.63 21.85 8.87
C SER A 81 10.84 20.95 7.92
N ASP A 82 10.90 21.28 6.64
CA ASP A 82 10.57 20.43 5.49
C ASP A 82 11.52 19.21 5.45
N ASP A 83 11.52 18.40 6.52
CA ASP A 83 12.27 17.16 6.60
C ASP A 83 11.29 16.02 6.30
N TYR A 84 11.01 15.85 5.01
CA TYR A 84 10.61 14.55 4.49
C TYR A 84 11.85 13.66 4.57
N GLU A 85 12.29 13.38 5.80
CA GLU A 85 13.33 12.40 6.08
C GLU A 85 12.77 11.12 5.48
N LEU A 86 13.35 10.76 4.33
CA LEU A 86 12.97 9.64 3.51
C LEU A 86 13.32 8.43 4.36
N LEU A 87 12.40 8.07 5.25
CA LEU A 87 12.47 6.87 6.07
C LEU A 87 12.87 5.78 5.10
N GLU A 88 14.10 5.29 5.23
CA GLU A 88 14.51 4.07 4.56
C GLU A 88 13.45 3.06 4.97
N GLU A 89 12.48 2.81 4.08
CA GLU A 89 11.36 1.93 4.35
C GLU A 89 11.99 0.58 4.62
N GLU A 90 12.13 0.21 5.90
CA GLU A 90 12.49 -1.15 6.27
C GLU A 90 11.56 -2.06 5.47
N GLU A 91 12.15 -2.90 4.62
CA GLU A 91 11.42 -3.87 3.80
C GLU A 91 10.47 -4.65 4.71
N GLY A 92 9.18 -4.32 4.69
CA GLY A 92 8.19 -4.89 5.62
C GLY A 92 7.43 -3.91 6.51
N SER A 93 7.44 -2.61 6.22
CA SER A 93 6.52 -1.67 6.89
C SER A 93 5.06 -1.99 6.53
N ASN A 94 4.24 -2.26 7.56
CA ASN A 94 2.81 -2.47 7.37
C ASN A 94 2.15 -1.12 7.04
N PHE A 95 1.32 -1.08 6.00
CA PHE A 95 0.58 0.13 5.66
C PHE A 95 -0.83 -0.19 5.18
N LEU A 96 -1.73 0.77 5.34
CA LEU A 96 -3.11 0.72 4.90
C LEU A 96 -3.40 1.97 4.06
N MET A 97 -3.78 1.79 2.80
CA MET A 97 -4.24 2.85 1.91
C MET A 97 -5.70 2.60 1.56
N CYS A 98 -6.60 3.51 1.93
CA CYS A 98 -8.03 3.36 1.67
C CYS A 98 -8.78 4.70 1.79
N LEU A 99 -10.08 4.67 1.50
CA LEU A 99 -10.98 5.78 1.81
C LEU A 99 -11.70 5.51 3.14
N TYR A 100 -11.81 6.54 3.98
CA TYR A 100 -12.68 6.46 5.15
C TYR A 100 -14.14 6.68 4.74
N VAL A 101 -15.05 5.97 5.42
CA VAL A 101 -16.50 6.14 5.30
C VAL A 101 -17.03 6.83 6.55
N LYS A 102 -16.66 6.32 7.73
CA LYS A 102 -17.12 6.84 9.02
C LYS A 102 -16.08 6.55 10.09
N VAL A 103 -15.78 7.56 10.91
CA VAL A 103 -15.02 7.41 12.14
C VAL A 103 -15.91 7.88 13.28
N HIS A 104 -16.10 7.05 14.29
CA HIS A 104 -16.90 7.37 15.46
C HIS A 104 -16.10 7.08 16.73
N ARG A 105 -16.15 7.99 17.69
CA ARG A 105 -15.46 7.86 18.98
C ARG A 105 -16.47 7.87 20.12
N THR A 106 -16.30 6.95 21.06
CA THR A 106 -16.97 6.98 22.38
C THR A 106 -15.93 6.80 23.48
N ARG A 107 -15.71 7.86 24.28
CA ARG A 107 -14.63 7.92 25.29
C ARG A 107 -13.24 7.72 24.66
N THR A 108 -12.61 6.57 24.89
CA THR A 108 -11.30 6.19 24.34
C THR A 108 -11.41 5.23 23.15
N LYS A 109 -12.63 4.73 22.87
CA LYS A 109 -12.86 3.75 21.81
C LYS A 109 -13.16 4.46 20.49
N TYR A 110 -12.48 4.04 19.43
CA TYR A 110 -12.72 4.44 18.05
C TYR A 110 -13.29 3.26 17.25
N LYS A 111 -14.31 3.54 16.45
CA LYS A 111 -14.83 2.64 15.42
C LYS A 111 -14.68 3.30 14.07
N CYS A 112 -13.93 2.65 13.18
CA CYS A 112 -13.63 3.13 11.86
C CYS A 112 -14.24 2.20 10.81
N SER A 113 -14.81 2.78 9.77
CA SER A 113 -15.29 2.06 8.57
C SER A 113 -14.57 2.62 7.36
N PHE A 114 -13.98 1.73 6.56
CA PHE A 114 -13.17 2.03 5.39
C PHE A 114 -13.72 1.34 4.15
N LYS A 115 -13.37 1.86 2.97
CA LYS A 115 -13.70 1.27 1.68
C LYS A 115 -12.57 1.42 0.68
N GLN A 116 -12.60 0.57 -0.36
CA GLN A 116 -11.71 0.64 -1.53
C GLN A 116 -10.24 0.75 -1.14
N GLY A 117 -9.73 -0.28 -0.47
CA GLY A 117 -8.40 -0.21 0.13
C GLY A 117 -7.47 -1.35 -0.23
N PHE A 118 -6.19 -1.04 -0.08
CA PHE A 118 -5.07 -1.97 -0.11
C PHE A 118 -4.39 -1.91 1.26
N ILE A 119 -3.99 -3.07 1.75
CA ILE A 119 -3.25 -3.20 3.00
C ILE A 119 -2.07 -4.15 2.79
N ASN A 120 -0.89 -3.74 3.22
CA ASN A 120 0.27 -4.60 3.33
C ASN A 120 0.44 -4.99 4.80
N ILE A 121 0.45 -6.29 5.07
CA ILE A 121 0.73 -6.84 6.40
C ILE A 121 1.80 -7.92 6.25
N GLY A 122 2.95 -7.72 6.90
CA GLY A 122 4.02 -8.71 6.93
C GLY A 122 4.45 -9.14 5.53
N ASN A 123 4.67 -8.16 4.64
CA ASN A 123 5.02 -8.39 3.24
C ASN A 123 3.95 -9.08 2.39
N VAL A 124 2.72 -9.22 2.88
CA VAL A 124 1.60 -9.77 2.11
C VAL A 124 0.60 -8.66 1.81
N ASP A 125 0.26 -8.52 0.54
CA ASP A 125 -0.72 -7.55 0.07
C ASP A 125 -2.13 -8.15 0.13
N PHE A 126 -3.10 -7.34 0.55
CA PHE A 126 -4.52 -7.64 0.51
C PHE A 126 -5.27 -6.44 -0.03
N ALA A 127 -6.31 -6.70 -0.82
CA ALA A 127 -7.26 -5.69 -1.25
C ALA A 127 -8.59 -5.95 -0.56
N PHE A 128 -9.36 -4.89 -0.30
CA PHE A 128 -10.69 -5.01 0.29
C PHE A 128 -11.65 -3.98 -0.29
N SER A 129 -12.91 -4.40 -0.43
CA SER A 129 -14.00 -3.48 -0.77
C SER A 129 -14.43 -2.65 0.43
N ASN A 130 -14.56 -3.29 1.61
CA ASN A 130 -14.93 -2.66 2.87
C ASN A 130 -14.11 -3.27 4.02
N ALA A 131 -13.76 -2.45 5.01
CA ALA A 131 -13.10 -2.89 6.24
C ALA A 131 -13.63 -2.13 7.46
N GLN A 132 -13.56 -2.77 8.63
CA GLN A 132 -13.93 -2.17 9.91
C GLN A 132 -12.77 -2.34 10.90
N GLY A 133 -12.54 -1.31 11.71
CA GLY A 133 -11.52 -1.33 12.77
C GLY A 133 -12.08 -0.80 14.07
N GLU A 134 -11.78 -1.47 15.18
CA GLU A 134 -12.02 -0.99 16.54
C GLU A 134 -10.67 -0.74 17.22
N LEU A 135 -10.47 0.47 17.74
CA LEU A 135 -9.22 0.89 18.37
C LEU A 135 -9.49 1.50 19.74
N ASP A 136 -8.57 1.29 20.68
CA ASP A 136 -8.55 1.96 21.98
C ASP A 136 -7.34 2.90 22.01
N TRP A 137 -7.55 4.15 22.45
CA TRP A 137 -6.52 5.17 22.66
C TRP A 137 -6.26 5.40 24.15
#